data_AF-A0A1C5HG58-F1
#
_entry.id   AF-A0A1C5HG58-F1
#
_cell.length_a   1.000
_cell.length_b   1.000
_cell.length_c   1.000
_cell.angle_alpha   90.00
_cell.angle_beta   90.00
_cell.angle_gamma   90.00
#
_symmetry.space_group_name_H-M   'P 1'
#
loop_
_entity.id
_entity.type
_entity.pdbx_description
1 polymer ?
#
loop_
_entity_poly.entity_id
_entity_poly.type
_entity_poly.pdbx_seq_one_letter_code
_entity_poly.pdbx_strand_id
1 'polypeptide(L)'
;MARTGRLVGALTRTARDAVAAARRRRARAGTDPRPARWQVVTVTGRPEQVLPAGRWPEPLRRLDGAVEVWARPAPGGRGTELAVRPLGGRTALPGFAAHLVGDDPGRFLRQVLRETRQLLETGEVLRADRSPPDRPGAAR
;
A
#
# COMPACT_ATOMS: atom_id res chain seq x y z
N MET A 1 37.82 -29.25 46.08
CA MET A 1 37.71 -29.45 44.61
C MET A 1 36.25 -29.60 44.23
N ALA A 2 35.82 -28.91 43.16
CA ALA A 2 34.63 -29.13 42.31
C ALA A 2 33.21 -29.02 42.92
N ARG A 3 32.17 -28.57 42.21
CA ARG A 3 31.98 -27.68 41.05
C ARG A 3 30.48 -27.32 41.11
N THR A 4 30.17 -26.03 41.06
CA THR A 4 28.82 -25.46 41.08
C THR A 4 28.13 -25.64 39.73
N GLY A 5 26.88 -26.13 39.73
CA GLY A 5 26.00 -26.11 38.55
C GLY A 5 24.89 -25.06 38.71
N ARG A 6 24.88 -24.03 37.86
CA ARG A 6 23.73 -23.16 37.61
C ARG A 6 23.63 -22.84 36.12
N LEU A 7 22.47 -23.10 35.56
CA LEU A 7 21.97 -22.60 34.29
C LEU A 7 20.74 -21.71 34.57
N VAL A 8 20.18 -21.13 33.51
CA VAL A 8 19.18 -20.03 33.43
C VAL A 8 19.89 -18.67 33.37
N GLY A 9 20.00 -17.96 32.24
CA GLY A 9 19.20 -17.94 31.02
C GLY A 9 18.45 -16.61 30.97
N ALA A 10 19.04 -15.59 30.35
CA ALA A 10 18.40 -14.30 30.11
C ALA A 10 18.81 -13.76 28.73
N LEU A 11 17.98 -14.01 27.72
CA LEU A 11 18.10 -13.40 26.40
C LEU A 11 17.57 -11.96 26.47
N THR A 12 18.47 -11.01 26.64
CA THR A 12 18.18 -9.59 26.47
C THR A 12 18.12 -9.29 24.96
N ARG A 13 16.90 -9.23 24.38
CA ARG A 13 16.71 -8.65 23.05
C ARG A 13 17.02 -7.16 23.12
N THR A 14 18.17 -6.78 22.59
CA THR A 14 18.58 -5.38 22.52
C THR A 14 17.68 -4.64 21.53
N ALA A 15 17.10 -3.53 21.99
CA ALA A 15 16.15 -2.70 21.24
C ALA A 15 16.77 -1.95 20.02
N ARG A 16 18.00 -2.27 19.63
CA ARG A 16 18.72 -1.56 18.56
C ARG A 16 18.24 -1.94 17.15
N ASP A 17 17.74 -3.16 16.96
CA ASP A 17 17.29 -3.63 15.64
C ASP A 17 15.96 -3.02 15.17
N ALA A 18 15.13 -2.57 16.10
CA ALA A 18 13.82 -1.99 15.79
C ALA A 18 13.94 -0.65 15.03
N VAL A 19 14.97 0.14 15.33
CA VAL A 19 15.13 1.49 14.75
C VAL A 19 15.68 1.42 13.32
N ALA A 20 16.54 0.45 13.00
CA ALA A 20 17.04 0.26 11.63
C ALA A 20 15.94 -0.23 10.68
N ALA A 21 15.05 -1.11 11.14
CA ALA A 21 13.86 -1.53 10.39
C ALA A 21 12.86 -0.37 10.19
N ALA A 22 12.78 0.57 11.13
CA ALA A 22 11.95 1.77 11.00
C ALA A 22 12.53 2.79 10.01
N ARG A 23 13.87 2.94 9.93
CA ARG A 23 14.50 3.83 8.92
C ARG A 23 14.34 3.30 7.49
N ARG A 24 14.44 1.98 7.27
CA ARG A 24 14.10 1.38 5.96
C ARG A 24 12.63 1.56 5.57
N ARG A 25 11.73 1.62 6.56
CA ARG A 25 10.30 1.92 6.36
C ARG A 25 10.00 3.39 6.03
N ARG A 26 10.91 4.33 6.32
CA ARG A 26 10.77 5.76 5.95
C ARG A 26 11.18 6.09 4.50
N ALA A 27 11.95 5.23 3.84
CA ALA A 27 12.63 5.60 2.58
C ALA A 27 11.75 5.66 1.31
N ARG A 28 10.43 5.48 1.35
CA ARG A 28 9.61 5.39 0.11
C ARG A 28 8.25 6.09 0.13
N ALA A 29 8.04 7.05 1.03
CA ALA A 29 6.89 7.96 0.96
C ALA A 29 7.09 9.04 -0.13
N GLY A 30 7.44 8.60 -1.34
CA GLY A 30 7.66 9.42 -2.52
C GLY A 30 7.32 8.60 -3.76
N THR A 31 6.73 9.25 -4.75
CA THR A 31 6.27 8.67 -6.02
C THR A 31 7.47 8.25 -6.89
N ASP A 32 8.24 7.25 -6.47
CA ASP A 32 9.28 6.61 -7.30
C ASP A 32 8.60 5.94 -8.52
N PRO A 33 9.12 5.96 -9.76
CA PRO A 33 8.46 5.26 -10.87
C PRO A 33 8.57 3.72 -10.82
N ARG A 34 9.32 3.12 -9.88
CA ARG A 34 9.53 1.65 -9.86
C ARG A 34 8.26 0.85 -9.50
N PRO A 35 7.75 -0.04 -10.38
CA PRO A 35 6.47 -0.74 -10.22
C PRO A 35 6.46 -1.81 -9.12
N ALA A 36 7.63 -2.29 -8.67
CA ALA A 36 7.78 -3.32 -7.64
C ALA A 36 7.58 -2.83 -6.18
N ARG A 37 7.45 -1.52 -5.95
CA ARG A 37 7.33 -0.96 -4.60
C ARG A 37 5.87 -0.89 -4.14
N TRP A 38 5.68 -0.87 -2.82
CA TRP A 38 4.42 -0.55 -2.17
C TRP A 38 3.90 0.83 -2.61
N GLN A 39 2.69 0.86 -3.18
CA GLN A 39 1.87 2.06 -3.28
C GLN A 39 1.04 2.16 -2.00
N VAL A 40 0.86 3.36 -1.45
CA VAL A 40 0.21 3.55 -0.14
C VAL A 40 -0.77 4.72 -0.22
N VAL A 41 -1.94 4.55 0.39
CA VAL A 41 -2.88 5.64 0.71
C VAL A 41 -3.22 5.61 2.19
N THR A 42 -3.53 6.76 2.77
CA THR A 42 -4.13 6.84 4.10
C THR A 42 -5.63 6.99 3.96
N VAL A 43 -6.39 6.16 4.68
CA VAL A 43 -7.86 6.18 4.72
C VAL A 43 -8.34 6.38 6.16
N THR A 44 -9.52 6.98 6.32
CA THR A 44 -10.19 7.11 7.63
C THR A 44 -10.57 5.74 8.21
N GLY A 45 -10.51 5.60 9.53
CA GLY A 45 -10.90 4.39 10.25
C GLY A 45 -9.73 3.50 10.69
N ARG A 46 -10.04 2.49 11.50
CA ARG A 46 -9.08 1.50 12.03
C ARG A 46 -8.79 0.40 11.00
N PRO A 47 -7.63 -0.29 11.08
CA PRO A 47 -7.27 -1.33 10.11
C PRO A 47 -8.33 -2.42 9.97
N GLU A 48 -9.01 -2.79 11.05
CA GLU A 48 -10.03 -3.83 11.09
C GLU A 48 -11.34 -3.39 10.40
N GLN A 49 -11.56 -2.08 10.26
CA GLN A 49 -12.69 -1.52 9.50
C GLN A 49 -12.37 -1.42 8.00
N VAL A 50 -11.10 -1.19 7.67
CA VAL A 50 -10.61 -1.07 6.28
C VAL A 50 -10.45 -2.43 5.61
N LEU A 51 -9.94 -3.43 6.34
CA LEU A 51 -9.79 -4.82 5.91
C LEU A 51 -10.50 -5.78 6.90
N PRO A 52 -11.84 -5.79 6.94
CA PRO A 52 -12.59 -6.60 7.89
C PRO A 52 -12.35 -8.08 7.63
N ALA A 53 -11.81 -8.79 8.62
CA ALA A 53 -11.46 -10.21 8.53
C ALA A 53 -10.60 -10.57 7.29
N GLY A 54 -9.75 -9.64 6.85
CA GLY A 54 -8.90 -9.84 5.66
C GLY A 54 -9.64 -9.70 4.32
N ARG A 55 -10.94 -9.37 4.31
CA ARG A 55 -11.69 -9.12 3.08
C ARG A 55 -11.28 -7.77 2.49
N TRP A 56 -10.91 -7.79 1.20
CA TRP A 56 -10.47 -6.58 0.52
C TRP A 56 -11.66 -5.73 0.07
N PRO A 57 -11.59 -4.39 0.20
CA PRO A 57 -12.59 -3.48 -0.35
C PRO A 57 -12.57 -3.49 -1.88
N GLU A 58 -13.67 -3.07 -2.49
CA GLU A 58 -13.67 -2.75 -3.93
C GLU A 58 -12.97 -1.40 -4.18
N PRO A 59 -12.34 -1.20 -5.35
CA PRO A 59 -12.07 -2.18 -6.41
C PRO A 59 -10.88 -3.13 -6.16
N LEU A 60 -10.14 -2.99 -5.04
CA LEU A 60 -8.97 -3.83 -4.75
C LEU A 60 -9.25 -5.33 -4.81
N ARG A 61 -10.43 -5.78 -4.37
CA ARG A 61 -10.84 -7.20 -4.39
C ARG A 61 -10.68 -7.87 -5.76
N ARG A 62 -10.79 -7.12 -6.86
CA ARG A 62 -10.65 -7.66 -8.23
C ARG A 62 -9.21 -8.06 -8.57
N LEU A 63 -8.24 -7.64 -7.75
CA LEU A 63 -6.82 -7.95 -7.92
C LEU A 63 -6.37 -9.10 -7.01
N ASP A 64 -7.29 -9.80 -6.36
CA ASP A 64 -6.95 -10.95 -5.52
C ASP A 64 -6.12 -11.98 -6.31
N GLY A 65 -5.09 -12.51 -5.66
CA GLY A 65 -4.07 -13.37 -6.28
C GLY A 65 -3.08 -12.66 -7.23
N ALA A 66 -3.28 -11.38 -7.58
CA ALA A 66 -2.35 -10.62 -8.42
C ALA A 66 -1.48 -9.63 -7.63
N VAL A 67 -1.92 -9.23 -6.43
CA VAL A 67 -1.24 -8.26 -5.58
C VAL A 67 -1.08 -8.77 -4.15
N GLU A 68 -0.16 -8.15 -3.42
CA GLU A 68 -0.12 -8.22 -1.97
C GLU A 68 -0.73 -6.95 -1.38
N VAL A 69 -1.52 -7.10 -0.31
CA VAL A 69 -2.18 -5.99 0.39
C VAL A 69 -1.88 -6.07 1.88
N TRP A 70 -1.64 -4.92 2.52
CA TRP A 70 -1.66 -4.81 3.98
C TRP A 70 -2.31 -3.51 4.43
N ALA A 71 -2.87 -3.53 5.64
CA ALA A 71 -3.36 -2.36 6.35
C ALA A 71 -2.65 -2.24 7.71
N ARG A 72 -2.31 -1.02 8.11
CA ARG A 72 -1.76 -0.75 9.45
C ARG A 72 -2.18 0.65 9.92
N PRO A 73 -2.10 0.96 11.23
CA PRO A 73 -2.35 2.31 11.71
C PRO A 73 -1.43 3.34 11.04
N ALA A 74 -2.01 4.44 10.56
CA ALA A 74 -1.28 5.54 9.94
C ALA A 74 -0.51 6.36 10.99
N PRO A 75 0.67 6.89 10.66
CA PRO A 75 1.44 7.74 11.56
C PRO A 75 0.65 8.97 12.01
N GLY A 76 0.77 9.30 13.30
CA GLY A 76 0.09 10.46 13.88
C GLY A 76 -1.41 10.27 14.07
N GLY A 77 -1.91 9.02 14.11
CA GLY A 77 -3.32 8.75 14.38
C GLY A 77 -4.26 9.16 13.24
N ARG A 78 -3.75 9.31 12.01
CA ARG A 78 -4.51 9.79 10.84
C ARG A 78 -5.39 8.73 10.16
N GLY A 79 -5.72 7.65 10.87
CA GLY A 79 -6.46 6.51 10.32
C GLY A 79 -5.56 5.33 10.00
N THR A 80 -5.69 4.77 8.79
CA THR A 80 -5.03 3.53 8.36
C THR A 80 -4.24 3.76 7.08
N GLU A 81 -2.98 3.32 7.04
CA GLU A 81 -2.24 3.15 5.80
C GLU A 81 -2.65 1.83 5.15
N LEU A 82 -3.25 1.92 3.96
CA LEU A 82 -3.57 0.80 3.08
C LEU A 82 -2.56 0.77 1.94
N ALA A 83 -1.87 -0.35 1.78
CA ALA A 83 -0.79 -0.48 0.81
C ALA A 83 -0.97 -1.68 -0.11
N VAL A 84 -0.55 -1.52 -1.36
CA VAL A 84 -0.59 -2.57 -2.39
C VAL A 84 0.71 -2.62 -3.18
N ARG A 85 1.13 -3.83 -3.58
CA ARG A 85 2.19 -4.02 -4.59
C ARG A 85 1.90 -5.27 -5.43
N PRO A 86 2.49 -5.42 -6.63
CA PRO A 86 2.41 -6.68 -7.37
C PRO A 86 2.89 -7.87 -6.55
N LEU A 87 2.25 -9.02 -6.72
CA LEU A 87 2.59 -10.25 -6.01
C LEU A 87 4.07 -10.63 -6.23
N GLY A 88 4.77 -10.95 -5.15
CA GLY A 88 6.20 -11.28 -5.19
C GLY A 88 7.11 -10.09 -5.46
N GLY A 89 6.60 -8.85 -5.39
CA GLY A 89 7.36 -7.64 -5.71
C GLY A 89 7.79 -7.56 -7.18
N ARG A 90 7.03 -8.19 -8.09
CA ARG A 90 7.30 -8.17 -9.52
C ARG A 90 7.03 -6.78 -10.10
N THR A 91 7.56 -6.51 -11.29
CA THR A 91 7.33 -5.26 -12.00
C THR A 91 6.00 -5.23 -12.76
N ALA A 92 5.30 -6.37 -12.89
CA ALA A 92 4.03 -6.51 -13.59
C ALA A 92 3.04 -7.34 -12.75
N LEU A 93 1.73 -7.21 -13.02
CA LEU A 93 0.71 -8.07 -12.44
C LEU A 93 0.65 -9.41 -13.21
N PRO A 94 0.48 -10.55 -12.52
CA PRO A 94 0.36 -11.86 -13.16
C PRO A 94 -1.04 -12.11 -13.73
N GLY A 95 -1.14 -13.10 -14.62
CA GLY A 95 -2.41 -13.65 -15.09
C GLY A 95 -3.30 -12.63 -15.80
N PHE A 96 -4.61 -12.76 -15.63
CA PHE A 96 -5.60 -11.90 -16.29
C PHE A 96 -5.44 -10.41 -15.93
N ALA A 97 -4.93 -10.11 -14.71
CA ALA A 97 -4.69 -8.75 -14.27
C ALA A 97 -3.63 -8.01 -15.12
N ALA A 98 -2.74 -8.73 -15.81
CA ALA A 98 -1.78 -8.13 -16.73
C ALA A 98 -2.47 -7.29 -17.83
N HIS A 99 -3.65 -7.73 -18.31
CA HIS A 99 -4.39 -7.03 -19.37
C HIS A 99 -5.10 -5.76 -18.88
N LEU A 100 -5.35 -5.61 -17.58
CA LEU A 100 -6.03 -4.44 -17.00
C LEU A 100 -5.09 -3.25 -16.79
N VAL A 101 -3.79 -3.52 -16.72
CA VAL A 101 -2.79 -2.59 -16.17
C VAL A 101 -2.19 -1.67 -17.22
N GLY A 102 -2.09 -2.12 -18.48
CA GLY A 102 -1.30 -1.45 -19.50
C GLY A 102 0.20 -1.42 -19.15
N ASP A 103 0.92 -0.41 -19.64
CA ASP A 103 2.39 -0.35 -19.56
C ASP A 103 2.93 0.14 -18.20
N ASP A 104 2.08 0.71 -17.33
CA ASP A 104 2.49 1.23 -16.01
C ASP A 104 1.65 0.63 -14.86
N PRO A 105 2.08 -0.51 -14.30
CA PRO A 105 1.51 -1.13 -13.10
C PRO A 105 1.47 -0.23 -11.88
N GLY A 106 2.47 0.63 -11.70
CA GLY A 106 2.48 1.57 -10.59
C GLY A 106 1.34 2.58 -10.69
N ARG A 107 1.10 3.14 -11.88
CA ARG A 107 0.00 4.08 -12.13
C ARG A 107 -1.36 3.42 -11.95
N PHE A 108 -1.55 2.23 -12.49
CA PHE A 108 -2.79 1.47 -12.31
C PHE A 108 -3.09 1.22 -10.81
N LEU A 109 -2.11 0.73 -10.05
CA LEU A 109 -2.29 0.47 -8.61
C LEU A 109 -2.57 1.75 -7.80
N ARG A 110 -1.94 2.88 -8.15
CA ARG A 110 -2.26 4.19 -7.53
C ARG A 110 -3.69 4.62 -7.84
N GLN A 111 -4.18 4.37 -9.05
CA GLN A 111 -5.58 4.67 -9.42
C GLN A 111 -6.55 3.82 -8.60
N VAL A 112 -6.32 2.50 -8.53
CA VAL A 112 -7.13 1.54 -7.76
C VAL A 112 -7.18 1.93 -6.27
N LEU A 113 -6.03 2.29 -5.67
CA LEU A 113 -5.99 2.75 -4.29
C LEU A 113 -6.75 4.07 -4.08
N ARG A 114 -6.68 5.01 -5.04
CA ARG A 114 -7.44 6.27 -4.95
C ARG A 114 -8.94 6.01 -4.99
N GLU A 115 -9.40 5.15 -5.89
CA GLU A 115 -10.82 4.77 -5.98
C GLU A 115 -11.29 4.02 -4.73
N THR A 116 -10.47 3.10 -4.22
CA THR A 116 -10.74 2.38 -2.96
C THR A 116 -10.88 3.36 -1.80
N ARG A 117 -9.97 4.33 -1.68
CA ARG A 117 -10.04 5.37 -0.65
C ARG A 117 -11.35 6.16 -0.75
N GLN A 118 -11.72 6.61 -1.95
CA GLN A 118 -12.95 7.36 -2.15
C GLN A 118 -14.18 6.53 -1.75
N LEU A 119 -14.28 5.26 -2.19
CA LEU A 119 -15.38 4.40 -1.77
C LEU A 119 -15.43 4.17 -0.25
N LEU A 120 -14.29 4.00 0.40
CA LEU A 120 -14.24 3.83 1.86
C LEU A 120 -14.61 5.11 2.63
N GLU A 121 -14.21 6.27 2.12
CA GLU A 121 -14.39 7.56 2.82
C GLU A 121 -15.73 8.23 2.51
N THR A 122 -16.21 8.10 1.27
CA THR A 122 -17.39 8.83 0.77
C THR A 122 -18.47 7.90 0.20
N GLY A 123 -18.20 6.62 0.00
CA GLY A 123 -19.13 5.68 -0.65
C GLY A 123 -19.23 5.85 -2.17
N GLU A 124 -18.50 6.79 -2.76
CA GLU A 124 -18.59 7.16 -4.17
C GLU A 124 -17.20 7.32 -4.79
N VAL A 125 -17.07 7.15 -6.11
CA VAL A 125 -15.83 7.43 -6.84
C VAL A 125 -16.00 8.73 -7.61
N LEU A 126 -15.26 9.77 -7.21
CA LEU A 126 -15.27 11.05 -7.91
C LEU A 126 -14.55 10.92 -9.25
N ARG A 127 -15.27 11.24 -10.33
CA ARG A 127 -14.71 11.37 -11.67
C ARG A 127 -14.48 12.85 -11.95
N ALA A 128 -13.35 13.17 -12.55
CA ALA A 128 -13.13 14.52 -13.04
C ALA A 128 -14.17 14.81 -14.12
N ASP A 129 -14.87 15.93 -14.00
CA ASP A 129 -15.70 16.44 -15.08
C ASP A 129 -14.80 16.67 -16.29
N ARG A 130 -15.15 16.06 -17.43
CA ARG A 130 -14.44 16.31 -18.68
C ARG A 130 -14.91 17.65 -19.22
N SER A 131 -14.27 18.74 -18.79
CA SER A 131 -14.32 19.98 -19.57
C SER A 131 -13.58 19.73 -20.89
N PRO A 132 -14.12 20.16 -22.05
CA PRO A 132 -13.35 20.18 -23.28
C PRO A 132 -12.01 20.89 -23.02
N PRO A 133 -10.88 20.38 -23.51
CA PRO A 133 -9.63 21.11 -23.39
C PRO A 133 -9.84 22.48 -24.05
N ASP A 134 -9.50 23.56 -23.34
CA ASP A 134 -9.38 24.89 -23.93
C ASP A 134 -8.42 24.75 -25.12
N ARG A 135 -8.98 24.74 -26.32
CA ARG A 135 -8.20 24.65 -27.54
C ARG A 135 -7.54 26.02 -27.71
N PRO A 136 -6.21 26.13 -27.78
CA PRO A 136 -5.61 27.39 -28.17
C PRO A 136 -6.12 27.71 -29.57
N GLY A 137 -6.81 28.84 -29.71
CA GLY A 137 -7.29 29.33 -30.99
C GLY A 137 -6.14 29.36 -31.97
N ALA A 138 -6.34 28.77 -33.15
CA ALA A 138 -5.37 28.89 -34.24
C ALA A 138 -5.21 30.39 -34.53
N ALA A 139 -4.06 30.95 -34.16
CA ALA A 139 -3.64 32.24 -34.65
C ALA A 139 -3.50 32.11 -36.17
N ARG A 140 -4.33 32.84 -36.91
CA ARG A 140 -4.09 33.20 -38.30
C ARG A 140 -3.57 34.62 -38.33
#